data_AF-A0A6F9AZX0-F1
#
_entry.id   AF-A0A6F9AZX0-F1
#
_cell.length_a   1.000
_cell.length_b   1.000
_cell.length_c   1.000
_cell.angle_alpha   90.00
_cell.angle_beta   90.00
_cell.angle_gamma   90.00
#
_symmetry.space_group_name_H-M   'P 1'
#
loop_
_entity.id
_entity.type
_entity.pdbx_description
1 polymer ?
#
loop_
_entity_poly.entity_id
_entity_poly.type
_entity_poly.pdbx_seq_one_letter_code
_entity_poly.pdbx_strand_id
1 'polypeptide(L)'
;MKRRLLLVSNSTLHGGGYLEHCQQQIKDFFGQDGYAKTARDKFKSLGYEVDSIHESSDPVEAVRKAQGIFIGGGNTFRLLKSLYDNKVLSEINKRVLQDGVPYMGSSAGTNVATVSINTTNDMPIVYPPSFTAIGLVPFNINPHFLDTDPNSRHMGGEANNRI
;
A
#
# COMPACT_ATOMS: atom_id res chain seq x y z
N MET A 1 -12.32 25.44 6.04
CA MET A 1 -10.87 25.74 5.95
C MET A 1 -10.13 24.45 5.61
N LYS A 2 -9.32 24.42 4.54
CA LYS A 2 -8.57 23.21 4.13
C LYS A 2 -7.22 23.20 4.86
N ARG A 3 -6.99 22.25 5.76
CA ARG A 3 -5.73 22.12 6.52
C ARG A 3 -4.87 21.03 5.89
N ARG A 4 -3.63 21.35 5.52
CA ARG A 4 -2.59 20.39 5.09
C ARG A 4 -1.54 20.32 6.19
N LEU A 5 -1.59 19.27 7.01
CA LEU A 5 -0.68 19.05 8.12
C LEU A 5 -0.10 17.64 8.01
N LEU A 6 1.21 17.51 8.22
CA LEU A 6 1.89 16.24 8.47
C LEU A 6 2.41 16.28 9.90
N LEU A 7 1.80 15.50 10.78
CA LEU A 7 2.14 15.43 12.21
C LEU A 7 2.84 14.09 12.44
N VAL A 8 4.09 14.15 12.88
CA VAL A 8 4.94 12.97 13.12
C VAL A 8 5.14 12.83 14.63
N SER A 9 4.83 11.66 15.19
CA SER A 9 4.82 11.41 16.64
C SER A 9 6.21 11.51 17.29
N ASN A 10 7.25 11.10 16.56
CA ASN A 10 8.64 11.12 17.02
C ASN A 10 9.60 11.36 15.86
N SER A 11 10.80 11.86 16.16
CA SER A 11 11.81 12.15 15.14
C SER A 11 12.60 10.93 14.69
N THR A 12 12.71 9.89 15.52
CA THR A 12 13.60 8.74 15.25
C THR A 12 12.97 7.46 15.79
N LEU A 13 12.99 6.39 14.99
CA LEU A 13 12.68 5.03 15.44
C LEU A 13 13.98 4.34 15.90
N HIS A 14 13.86 3.42 16.86
CA HIS A 14 15.03 2.69 17.36
C HIS A 14 15.76 1.97 16.22
N GLY A 15 17.07 2.21 16.08
CA GLY A 15 17.90 1.66 15.00
C GLY A 15 17.81 2.40 13.66
N GLY A 16 16.96 3.42 13.53
CA GLY A 16 16.84 4.26 12.33
C GLY A 16 17.48 5.64 12.47
N GLY A 17 17.68 6.31 11.34
CA GLY A 17 18.12 7.70 11.25
C GLY A 17 17.01 8.72 11.53
N TYR A 18 17.41 9.99 11.69
CA TYR A 18 16.48 11.10 11.90
C TYR A 18 15.46 11.21 10.74
N LEU A 19 14.17 11.13 11.08
CA LEU A 19 13.00 11.13 10.20
C LEU A 19 12.98 10.04 9.12
N GLU A 20 13.85 9.03 9.22
CA GLU A 20 13.99 7.99 8.18
C GLU A 20 12.68 7.22 7.98
N HIS A 21 12.03 6.84 9.09
CA HIS A 21 10.78 6.08 9.07
C HIS A 21 9.60 6.81 8.43
N CYS A 22 9.64 8.14 8.35
CA CYS A 22 8.59 8.97 7.74
C CYS A 22 9.08 9.71 6.49
N GLN A 23 10.25 9.35 5.95
CA GLN A 23 10.88 10.05 4.84
C GLN A 23 10.00 10.06 3.58
N GLN A 24 9.31 8.95 3.30
CA GLN A 24 8.40 8.90 2.14
C GLN A 24 7.20 9.82 2.34
N GLN A 25 6.62 9.88 3.54
CA GLN A 25 5.50 10.74 3.86
C GLN A 25 5.89 12.22 3.80
N ILE A 26 7.13 12.57 4.19
CA ILE A 26 7.70 13.91 4.02
C ILE A 26 7.82 14.24 2.52
N LYS A 27 8.40 13.33 1.72
CA LYS A 27 8.53 13.50 0.26
C LYS A 27 7.17 13.66 -0.42
N ASP A 28 6.18 12.87 -0.06
CA ASP A 28 4.82 12.94 -0.62
C ASP A 28 4.06 14.19 -0.14
N PHE A 29 4.33 14.64 1.09
CA PHE A 29 3.68 15.83 1.65
C PHE A 29 4.22 17.13 1.02
N PHE A 30 5.52 17.20 0.77
CA PHE A 30 6.20 18.39 0.24
C PHE A 30 6.50 18.35 -1.27
N GLY A 31 6.44 17.19 -1.92
CA GLY A 31 6.76 16.99 -3.34
C GLY A 31 5.64 16.30 -4.13
N GLN A 32 5.72 16.37 -5.47
CA GLN A 32 4.77 15.74 -6.39
C GLN A 32 5.15 14.28 -6.69
N ASP A 33 4.15 13.39 -6.65
CA ASP A 33 4.02 12.05 -7.26
C ASP A 33 5.26 11.39 -7.93
N GLY A 34 6.35 11.23 -7.19
CA GLY A 34 7.56 10.54 -7.67
C GLY A 34 7.40 9.01 -7.79
N TYR A 35 6.35 8.45 -7.17
CA TYR A 35 6.14 7.01 -7.10
C TYR A 35 5.82 6.40 -8.47
N ALA A 36 4.88 6.99 -9.22
CA ALA A 36 4.49 6.52 -10.56
C ALA A 36 5.67 6.57 -11.54
N LYS A 37 6.47 7.65 -11.49
CA LYS A 37 7.68 7.77 -12.31
C LYS A 37 8.70 6.68 -12.00
N THR A 38 8.98 6.43 -10.71
CA THR A 38 9.94 5.40 -10.28
C THR A 38 9.50 4.00 -10.73
N ALA A 39 8.20 3.69 -10.59
CA ALA A 39 7.64 2.43 -11.08
C ALA A 39 7.77 2.33 -12.61
N ARG A 40 7.39 3.37 -13.36
CA ARG A 40 7.54 3.41 -14.83
C ARG A 40 8.99 3.16 -15.25
N ASP A 41 9.95 3.88 -14.68
CA ASP A 41 11.36 3.75 -15.05
C ASP A 41 11.85 2.32 -14.80
N LYS A 42 11.45 1.69 -13.68
CA LYS A 42 11.81 0.31 -13.38
C LYS A 42 11.16 -0.70 -14.33
N PHE A 43 9.87 -0.63 -14.56
CA PHE A 43 9.16 -1.56 -15.46
C PHE A 43 9.57 -1.38 -16.93
N LYS A 44 9.85 -0.14 -17.36
CA LYS A 44 10.41 0.15 -18.68
C LYS A 44 11.75 -0.53 -18.89
N SER A 45 12.61 -0.59 -17.87
CA SER A 45 13.87 -1.34 -17.94
C SER A 45 13.69 -2.85 -18.13
N LEU A 46 12.50 -3.37 -17.81
CA LEU A 46 12.12 -4.77 -17.97
C LEU A 46 11.31 -5.03 -19.25
N GLY A 47 11.08 -4.00 -20.08
CA GLY A 47 10.31 -4.10 -21.32
C GLY A 47 8.81 -3.93 -21.16
N TYR A 48 8.33 -3.42 -20.02
CA TYR A 48 6.91 -3.18 -19.77
C TYR A 48 6.58 -1.68 -19.75
N GLU A 49 5.40 -1.34 -20.26
CA GLU A 49 4.79 -0.02 -20.10
C GLU A 49 3.89 0.00 -18.86
N VAL A 50 3.84 1.15 -18.18
CA VAL A 50 3.04 1.31 -16.94
C VAL A 50 2.22 2.58 -17.02
N ASP A 51 0.90 2.38 -17.07
CA ASP A 51 -0.09 3.44 -16.91
C ASP A 51 -0.44 3.60 -15.43
N SER A 52 -0.40 4.84 -14.94
CA SER A 52 -0.79 5.14 -13.56
C SER A 52 -2.30 5.30 -13.48
N ILE A 53 -2.94 4.52 -12.62
CA ILE A 53 -4.39 4.61 -12.42
C ILE A 53 -4.84 6.01 -11.95
N HIS A 54 -3.96 6.77 -11.28
CA HIS A 54 -4.23 8.14 -10.82
C HIS A 54 -4.29 9.16 -11.96
N GLU A 55 -3.77 8.81 -13.13
CA GLU A 55 -3.78 9.66 -14.33
C GLU A 55 -4.94 9.28 -15.28
N SER A 56 -5.64 8.17 -14.99
CA SER A 56 -6.80 7.75 -15.79
C SER A 56 -8.03 8.59 -15.45
N SER A 57 -8.73 9.05 -16.49
CA SER A 57 -10.06 9.66 -16.34
C SER A 57 -11.14 8.65 -15.95
N ASP A 58 -10.91 7.36 -16.23
CA ASP A 58 -11.78 6.25 -15.82
C ASP A 58 -10.92 5.12 -15.23
N PRO A 59 -10.74 5.12 -13.89
CA PRO A 59 -9.96 4.09 -13.19
C PRO A 59 -10.48 2.67 -13.37
N VAL A 60 -11.81 2.50 -13.46
CA VAL A 60 -12.43 1.18 -13.60
C VAL A 60 -12.14 0.62 -14.99
N GLU A 61 -12.29 1.45 -16.02
CA GLU A 61 -11.97 1.06 -17.39
C GLU A 61 -10.47 0.79 -17.59
N ALA A 62 -9.59 1.54 -16.91
CA ALA A 62 -8.16 1.26 -16.92
C ALA A 62 -7.87 -0.15 -16.37
N VAL A 63 -8.51 -0.55 -15.28
CA VAL A 63 -8.38 -1.91 -14.72
C VAL A 63 -8.92 -2.98 -15.70
N ARG A 64 -10.02 -2.69 -16.41
CA ARG A 64 -10.58 -3.59 -17.45
C ARG A 64 -9.71 -3.75 -18.68
N LYS A 65 -8.81 -2.81 -18.95
CA LYS A 65 -7.88 -2.90 -20.09
C LYS A 65 -6.51 -3.43 -19.69
N ALA A 66 -6.15 -3.34 -18.42
CA ALA A 66 -4.84 -3.73 -17.91
C ALA A 66 -4.53 -5.20 -18.20
N GLN A 67 -3.36 -5.45 -18.81
CA GLN A 67 -2.83 -6.80 -19.05
C GLN A 67 -2.11 -7.36 -17.83
N GLY A 68 -1.82 -6.52 -16.83
CA GLY A 68 -1.25 -6.86 -15.54
C GLY A 68 -1.51 -5.73 -14.56
N ILE A 69 -1.61 -6.06 -13.28
CA ILE A 69 -1.94 -5.10 -12.22
C ILE A 69 -0.81 -5.08 -11.21
N PHE A 70 -0.16 -3.92 -11.05
CA PHE A 70 0.83 -3.69 -10.02
C PHE A 70 0.29 -2.71 -8.97
N ILE A 71 0.32 -3.12 -7.70
CA ILE A 71 0.01 -2.24 -6.57
C ILE A 71 1.24 -2.11 -5.68
N GLY A 72 1.70 -0.86 -5.59
CA GLY A 72 2.87 -0.46 -4.85
C GLY A 72 2.73 -0.50 -3.32
N GLY A 73 3.85 -0.19 -2.65
CA GLY A 73 3.87 0.08 -1.21
C GLY A 73 3.36 1.47 -0.87
N GLY A 74 3.45 1.83 0.41
CA GLY A 74 2.92 3.08 0.96
C GLY A 74 2.13 2.80 2.23
N ASN A 75 1.16 3.67 2.55
CA ASN A 75 0.26 3.43 3.67
C ASN A 75 -0.99 2.65 3.22
N THR A 76 -1.21 1.49 3.84
CA THR A 76 -2.27 0.54 3.51
C THR A 76 -3.68 1.12 3.68
N PHE A 77 -3.92 1.92 4.72
CA PHE A 77 -5.23 2.55 4.94
C PHE A 77 -5.57 3.58 3.86
N ARG A 78 -4.61 4.44 3.50
CA ARG A 78 -4.77 5.40 2.42
C ARG A 78 -4.95 4.69 1.08
N LEU A 79 -4.15 3.66 0.80
CA LEU A 79 -4.26 2.85 -0.41
C LEU A 79 -5.64 2.21 -0.53
N LEU A 80 -6.10 1.50 0.51
CA LEU A 80 -7.41 0.85 0.49
C LEU A 80 -8.54 1.86 0.30
N LYS A 81 -8.48 3.01 0.98
CA LYS A 81 -9.45 4.09 0.77
C LYS A 81 -9.46 4.55 -0.69
N SER A 82 -8.30 4.75 -1.30
CA SER A 82 -8.22 5.15 -2.72
C SER A 82 -8.79 4.08 -3.66
N LEU A 83 -8.57 2.79 -3.39
CA LEU A 83 -9.19 1.72 -4.18
C LEU A 83 -10.73 1.75 -4.08
N TYR A 84 -11.27 2.03 -2.90
CA TYR A 84 -12.71 2.20 -2.69
C TYR A 84 -13.26 3.44 -3.40
N ASP A 85 -12.63 4.59 -3.22
CA ASP A 85 -13.05 5.85 -3.83
C ASP A 85 -13.10 5.74 -5.37
N ASN A 86 -12.15 5.00 -5.95
CA ASN A 86 -12.08 4.73 -7.39
C ASN A 86 -12.92 3.54 -7.85
N LYS A 87 -13.61 2.84 -6.93
CA LYS A 87 -14.49 1.69 -7.21
C LYS A 87 -13.81 0.54 -7.96
N VAL A 88 -12.53 0.33 -7.71
CA VAL A 88 -11.72 -0.66 -8.46
C VAL A 88 -11.51 -1.99 -7.74
N LEU A 89 -11.84 -2.12 -6.44
CA LEU A 89 -11.64 -3.39 -5.70
C LEU A 89 -12.27 -4.60 -6.40
N SER A 90 -13.56 -4.52 -6.70
CA SER A 90 -14.31 -5.62 -7.31
C SER A 90 -13.86 -5.92 -8.73
N GLU A 91 -13.50 -4.87 -9.49
CA GLU A 91 -12.99 -5.04 -10.85
C GLU A 91 -11.61 -5.71 -10.83
N ILE A 92 -10.69 -5.30 -9.96
CA ILE A 92 -9.38 -5.96 -9.81
C ILE A 92 -9.58 -7.43 -9.42
N ASN A 93 -10.45 -7.72 -8.44
CA ASN A 93 -10.75 -9.09 -8.04
C ASN A 93 -11.21 -9.94 -9.23
N LYS A 94 -12.21 -9.45 -9.97
CA LYS A 94 -12.75 -10.12 -11.15
C LYS A 94 -11.66 -10.39 -12.19
N ARG A 95 -10.90 -9.36 -12.55
CA ARG A 95 -9.83 -9.45 -13.56
C ARG A 95 -8.79 -10.50 -13.22
N VAL A 96 -8.40 -10.59 -11.95
CA VAL A 96 -7.38 -11.54 -11.51
C VAL A 96 -7.96 -12.95 -11.41
N LEU A 97 -9.10 -13.13 -10.75
CA LEU A 97 -9.64 -14.46 -10.44
C LEU A 97 -10.40 -15.11 -11.60
N GLN A 98 -11.05 -14.31 -12.47
CA GLN A 98 -11.87 -14.81 -13.57
C GLN A 98 -11.15 -14.72 -14.91
N ASP A 99 -10.51 -13.58 -15.19
CA ASP A 99 -9.87 -13.33 -16.48
C ASP A 99 -8.38 -13.76 -16.50
N GLY A 100 -7.82 -14.15 -15.35
CA GLY A 100 -6.44 -14.63 -15.22
C GLY A 100 -5.38 -13.54 -15.37
N VAL A 101 -5.74 -12.26 -15.19
CA VAL A 101 -4.78 -11.16 -15.27
C VAL A 101 -3.77 -11.25 -14.11
N PRO A 102 -2.45 -11.19 -14.38
CA PRO A 102 -1.44 -11.26 -13.33
C PRO A 102 -1.51 -10.05 -12.38
N TYR A 103 -1.38 -10.33 -11.08
CA TYR A 103 -1.31 -9.33 -10.02
C TYR A 103 0.06 -9.37 -9.34
N MET A 104 0.64 -8.20 -9.09
CA MET A 104 1.85 -8.02 -8.30
C MET A 104 1.60 -6.97 -7.22
N GLY A 105 1.79 -7.35 -5.95
CA GLY A 105 1.68 -6.44 -4.80
C GLY A 105 2.98 -6.38 -4.02
N SER A 106 3.36 -5.18 -3.56
CA SER A 106 4.49 -5.00 -2.64
C SER A 106 4.06 -4.27 -1.37
N SER A 107 4.43 -4.77 -0.18
CA SER A 107 4.12 -4.15 1.11
C SER A 107 2.61 -3.90 1.26
N ALA A 108 2.15 -2.64 1.24
CA ALA A 108 0.73 -2.30 1.28
C ALA A 108 -0.07 -2.96 0.14
N GLY A 109 0.52 -3.09 -1.05
CA GLY A 109 -0.04 -3.83 -2.18
C GLY A 109 -0.25 -5.33 -1.89
N THR A 110 0.56 -5.91 -1.01
CA THR A 110 0.37 -7.29 -0.51
C THR A 110 -0.80 -7.33 0.48
N ASN A 111 -0.90 -6.36 1.39
CA ASN A 111 -2.03 -6.30 2.33
C ASN A 111 -3.38 -6.13 1.63
N VAL A 112 -3.49 -5.31 0.58
CA VAL A 112 -4.79 -5.12 -0.10
C VAL A 112 -5.18 -6.30 -0.99
N ALA A 113 -4.26 -7.23 -1.28
CA ALA A 113 -4.56 -8.42 -2.05
C ALA A 113 -5.32 -9.50 -1.25
N THR A 114 -5.28 -9.43 0.08
CA THR A 114 -5.87 -10.42 0.98
C THR A 114 -7.36 -10.18 1.24
N VAL A 115 -7.98 -10.94 2.14
CA VAL A 115 -9.39 -10.74 2.54
C VAL A 115 -9.61 -9.42 3.29
N SER A 116 -8.63 -8.96 4.07
CA SER A 116 -8.68 -7.67 4.77
C SER A 116 -7.29 -7.12 5.11
N ILE A 117 -7.23 -5.83 5.43
CA ILE A 117 -5.97 -5.17 5.82
C ILE A 117 -5.65 -5.30 7.32
N ASN A 118 -6.36 -6.15 8.08
CA ASN A 118 -6.25 -6.26 9.54
C ASN A 118 -4.86 -6.65 10.06
N THR A 119 -3.97 -7.09 9.18
CA THR A 119 -2.58 -7.49 9.52
C THR A 119 -1.55 -6.49 9.01
N THR A 120 -1.95 -5.29 8.59
CA THR A 120 -0.98 -4.24 8.25
C THR A 120 -0.30 -3.69 9.50
N ASN A 121 0.98 -3.33 9.36
CA ASN A 121 1.75 -2.64 10.39
C ASN A 121 1.58 -1.11 10.32
N ASP A 122 0.88 -0.62 9.29
CA ASP A 122 0.74 0.80 9.04
C ASP A 122 -0.13 1.50 10.09
N MET A 123 0.19 2.76 10.35
CA MET A 123 -0.65 3.62 11.18
C MET A 123 -1.96 3.98 10.44
N PRO A 124 -3.14 3.95 11.09
CA PRO A 124 -4.43 4.30 10.48
C PRO A 124 -4.59 5.82 10.31
N ILE A 125 -3.88 6.40 9.33
CA ILE A 125 -3.90 7.85 9.06
C ILE A 125 -5.19 8.35 8.40
N VAL A 126 -5.97 7.45 7.80
CA VAL A 126 -7.30 7.71 7.24
C VAL A 126 -8.19 6.49 7.47
N TYR A 127 -9.50 6.69 7.50
CA TYR A 127 -10.47 5.61 7.63
C TYR A 127 -11.06 5.25 6.25
N PRO A 128 -10.81 4.03 5.71
CA PRO A 128 -11.50 3.54 4.51
C PRO A 128 -12.95 3.16 4.84
N PRO A 129 -13.85 3.02 3.84
CA PRO A 129 -15.24 2.59 4.08
C PRO A 129 -15.37 1.24 4.80
N SER A 130 -14.43 0.32 4.60
CA SER A 130 -14.29 -0.97 5.29
C SER A 130 -12.82 -1.40 5.28
N PHE A 131 -12.44 -2.34 6.14
CA PHE A 131 -11.13 -3.02 6.09
C PHE A 131 -11.10 -4.23 5.17
N THR A 132 -12.26 -4.65 4.63
CA THR A 132 -12.33 -5.65 3.56
C THR A 132 -11.48 -5.19 2.38
N ALA A 133 -10.64 -6.09 1.87
CA ALA A 133 -9.70 -5.79 0.80
C ALA A 133 -10.10 -6.53 -0.49
N ILE A 134 -9.20 -6.67 -1.46
CA ILE A 134 -9.54 -7.19 -2.80
C ILE A 134 -9.97 -8.66 -2.73
N GLY A 135 -9.44 -9.46 -1.80
CA GLY A 135 -9.83 -10.87 -1.62
C GLY A 135 -9.31 -11.80 -2.71
N LEU A 136 -8.08 -11.58 -3.20
CA LEU A 136 -7.42 -12.48 -4.16
C LEU A 136 -6.94 -13.79 -3.51
N VAL A 137 -6.63 -13.74 -2.22
CA VAL A 137 -6.29 -14.91 -1.39
C VAL A 137 -7.16 -14.94 -0.13
N PRO A 138 -7.54 -16.12 0.38
CA PRO A 138 -8.51 -16.27 1.47
C PRO A 138 -7.92 -16.07 2.87
N PHE A 139 -6.69 -15.58 2.99
CA PHE A 139 -5.97 -15.37 4.24
C PHE A 139 -5.29 -14.01 4.25
N ASN A 140 -4.98 -13.52 5.44
CA ASN A 140 -4.25 -12.27 5.64
C ASN A 140 -2.74 -12.52 5.71
N ILE A 141 -1.96 -11.51 5.32
CA ILE A 141 -0.50 -11.55 5.30
C ILE A 141 -0.02 -10.34 6.10
N ASN A 142 0.88 -10.55 7.07
CA ASN A 142 1.59 -9.48 7.75
C ASN A 142 2.95 -9.25 7.07
N PRO A 143 3.10 -8.25 6.17
CA PRO A 143 4.37 -7.99 5.50
C PRO A 143 5.35 -7.38 6.49
N HIS A 144 6.65 -7.53 6.22
CA HIS A 144 7.72 -7.07 7.12
C HIS A 144 7.66 -7.69 8.52
N PHE A 145 7.09 -8.90 8.62
CA PHE A 145 7.17 -9.67 9.85
C PHE A 145 8.64 -9.93 10.20
N LEU A 146 9.02 -9.56 11.41
CA LEU A 146 10.31 -9.84 12.00
C LEU A 146 10.04 -10.55 13.33
N ASP A 147 10.73 -11.66 13.56
CA ASP A 147 10.69 -12.32 14.86
C ASP A 147 11.19 -11.37 15.94
N THR A 148 10.59 -11.45 17.13
CA THR A 148 11.03 -10.67 18.28
C THR A 148 12.47 -11.04 18.62
N ASP A 149 13.38 -10.06 18.63
CA ASP A 149 14.72 -10.26 19.20
C ASP A 149 14.57 -10.35 20.73
N PRO A 150 14.91 -11.50 21.36
CA PRO A 150 14.80 -11.68 22.81
C PRO A 150 15.70 -10.74 23.62
N ASN A 151 16.69 -10.11 23.00
CA ASN A 151 17.56 -9.11 23.64
C ASN A 151 17.10 -7.67 23.40
N SER A 152 16.00 -7.48 22.66
CA SER A 152 15.47 -6.16 22.36
C SER A 152 15.04 -5.45 23.65
N ARG A 153 15.48 -4.20 23.81
CA ARG A 153 14.99 -3.30 24.87
C ARG A 153 13.74 -2.53 24.46
N HIS A 154 13.13 -2.90 23.32
CA HIS A 154 11.93 -2.26 22.80
C HIS A 154 10.72 -2.61 23.67
N MET A 155 10.02 -1.59 24.18
CA MET A 155 8.87 -1.75 25.09
C MET A 155 7.51 -1.76 24.36
N GLY A 156 7.50 -1.76 23.02
CA GLY A 156 6.27 -1.85 22.21
C GLY A 156 5.77 -3.29 22.06
N GLY A 157 4.51 -3.46 21.64
CA GLY A 157 3.91 -4.78 21.44
C GLY A 157 4.60 -5.59 20.34
N GLU A 158 4.93 -6.84 20.63
CA GLU A 158 5.54 -7.78 19.70
C GLU A 158 4.58 -8.18 18.58
N ALA A 159 5.08 -8.49 17.38
CA ALA A 159 4.26 -8.88 16.24
C ALA A 159 3.37 -10.11 16.53
N ASN A 160 3.92 -11.10 17.25
CA ASN A 160 3.20 -12.30 17.67
C ASN A 160 2.19 -12.06 18.81
N ASN A 161 2.27 -10.92 19.49
CA ASN A 161 1.42 -10.58 20.65
C ASN A 161 0.36 -9.52 20.32
N ARG A 162 0.15 -9.20 19.03
CA ARG A 162 -0.94 -8.31 18.61
C ARG A 162 -2.26 -9.09 18.64
N ILE A 163 -3.11 -8.76 19.62
CA ILE A 163 -4.46 -9.31 19.81
C ILE A 163 -5.48 -8.41 19.12
#